data_AF-A0A9X7J0U4-F1
#
_entry.id   AF-A0A9X7J0U4-F1
#
_cell.length_a   1.000
_cell.length_b   1.000
_cell.length_c   1.000
_cell.angle_alpha   90.00
_cell.angle_beta   90.00
_cell.angle_gamma   90.00
#
_symmetry.space_group_name_H-M   'P 1'
#
loop_
_entity.id
_entity.type
_entity.pdbx_description
1 polymer ?
#
loop_
_entity_poly.entity_id
_entity_poly.type
_entity_poly.pdbx_seq_one_letter_code
_entity_poly.pdbx_strand_id
1 'polypeptide(L)'
;MPKNKGRFLIILSSLFILMAVILTGCGDSRFQKDRGAVVLPENSGGARAGEEVNTRKSSLPATAPQSKQESNPGQKQKPSDSQVPVVRRPAEAGFYERQDSQGEVAVDVIWLTPEYLQARGLKMTPEQEQDLSANLVFNLALTTHSGDLRDFDFAEAIRLKVNGRDAGPGSWEFVNRDGHHPEGMIRFMAPGNEPPRELTLSINNLSGVPVREFKWQL
;
A
#
# COMPACT_ATOMS: atom_id res chain seq x y z
N MET A 1 -1.84 20.48 -36.97
CA MET A 1 -1.60 20.68 -35.51
C MET A 1 -2.90 20.52 -34.75
N PRO A 2 -2.86 19.92 -33.55
CA PRO A 2 -3.92 19.04 -33.03
C PRO A 2 -4.89 19.75 -32.09
N LYS A 3 -6.15 19.29 -32.07
CA LYS A 3 -7.11 19.56 -31.01
C LYS A 3 -7.37 18.27 -30.23
N ASN A 4 -6.53 17.99 -29.24
CA ASN A 4 -6.81 16.99 -28.22
C ASN A 4 -7.77 17.62 -27.21
N LYS A 5 -9.03 17.17 -27.21
CA LYS A 5 -9.92 17.36 -26.07
C LYS A 5 -9.90 16.07 -25.28
N GLY A 6 -9.12 16.08 -24.20
CA GLY A 6 -9.12 15.04 -23.19
C GLY A 6 -10.50 14.92 -22.57
N ARG A 7 -11.08 13.73 -22.69
CA ARG A 7 -12.08 13.22 -21.76
C ARG A 7 -11.38 12.10 -21.00
N PHE A 8 -10.82 12.46 -19.85
CA PHE A 8 -10.35 11.52 -18.86
C PHE A 8 -11.59 10.89 -18.23
N LEU A 9 -12.04 9.78 -18.79
CA LEU A 9 -13.11 8.97 -18.21
C LEU A 9 -12.47 8.11 -17.13
N ILE A 10 -12.72 8.46 -15.87
CA ILE A 10 -12.38 7.65 -14.71
C ILE A 10 -13.24 6.38 -14.80
N ILE A 11 -12.63 5.28 -15.24
CA ILE A 11 -13.17 3.93 -15.00
C ILE A 11 -12.39 3.39 -13.80
N LEU A 12 -12.87 3.75 -12.61
CA LEU A 12 -12.70 2.96 -11.41
C LEU A 12 -13.51 1.68 -11.62
N SER A 13 -12.89 0.66 -12.19
CA SER A 13 -13.48 -0.68 -12.19
C SER A 13 -12.37 -1.69 -12.03
N SER A 14 -12.44 -2.37 -10.88
CA SER A 14 -12.06 -3.77 -10.75
C SER A 14 -10.55 -4.04 -10.72
N LEU A 15 -9.96 -3.74 -9.57
CA LEU A 15 -8.91 -4.57 -8.98
C LEU A 15 -9.51 -5.96 -8.67
N PHE A 16 -9.69 -6.75 -9.73
CA PHE A 16 -9.86 -8.19 -9.67
C PHE A 16 -8.72 -8.75 -10.49
N ILE A 17 -7.86 -9.54 -9.86
CA ILE A 17 -7.18 -10.76 -10.36
C ILE A 17 -5.95 -10.98 -9.46
N LEU A 18 -6.18 -11.74 -8.39
CA LEU A 18 -5.34 -12.90 -8.11
C LEU A 18 -6.21 -13.99 -7.48
N MET A 19 -7.21 -14.46 -8.22
CA MET A 19 -7.89 -15.73 -7.94
C MET A 19 -7.20 -16.79 -8.81
N ALA A 20 -6.08 -17.32 -8.30
CA ALA A 20 -5.51 -18.55 -8.81
C ALA A 20 -6.34 -19.72 -8.27
N VAL A 21 -7.29 -20.14 -9.09
CA VAL A 21 -7.91 -21.47 -9.21
C VAL A 21 -7.45 -22.52 -8.18
N ILE A 22 -8.24 -22.73 -7.14
CA ILE A 22 -8.39 -24.05 -6.49
C ILE A 22 -9.89 -24.36 -6.46
N LEU A 23 -10.38 -24.92 -7.57
CA LEU A 23 -11.71 -25.53 -7.67
C LEU A 23 -11.55 -27.03 -7.90
N THR A 24 -11.66 -27.81 -6.83
CA THR A 24 -12.41 -29.08 -6.83
C THR A 24 -12.63 -29.51 -5.38
N GLY A 25 -13.88 -29.41 -4.92
CA GLY A 25 -14.28 -29.81 -3.57
C GLY A 25 -15.74 -29.50 -3.27
N CYS A 26 -16.67 -29.99 -4.10
CA CYS A 26 -18.10 -30.02 -3.75
C CYS A 26 -18.34 -31.14 -2.73
N GLY A 27 -19.05 -30.84 -1.63
CA GLY A 27 -19.39 -31.83 -0.61
C GLY A 27 -20.30 -31.31 0.50
N ASP A 28 -21.42 -30.71 0.10
CA ASP A 28 -22.72 -30.54 0.78
C ASP A 28 -22.89 -31.16 2.19
N SER A 29 -23.34 -30.39 3.20
CA SER A 29 -24.60 -30.67 3.90
C SER A 29 -25.02 -29.68 5.01
N ARG A 30 -26.26 -29.19 4.85
CA ARG A 30 -27.35 -29.05 5.85
C ARG A 30 -27.35 -27.90 6.88
N PHE A 31 -28.08 -26.86 6.51
CA PHE A 31 -29.36 -26.39 7.11
C PHE A 31 -29.66 -26.67 8.60
N GLN A 32 -29.70 -25.61 9.41
CA GLN A 32 -30.74 -25.31 10.43
C GLN A 32 -30.51 -23.87 10.93
N LYS A 33 -31.29 -22.87 10.50
CA LYS A 33 -32.57 -22.43 11.08
C LYS A 33 -32.49 -22.21 12.60
N ASP A 34 -32.29 -20.96 13.01
CA ASP A 34 -33.21 -20.39 14.00
C ASP A 34 -33.32 -18.86 13.93
N ARG A 35 -34.55 -18.42 14.15
CA ARG A 35 -35.01 -17.02 14.12
C ARG A 35 -34.89 -16.43 15.51
N GLY A 36 -34.29 -15.26 15.63
CA GLY A 36 -34.41 -14.39 16.80
C GLY A 36 -34.49 -12.96 16.34
N ALA A 37 -35.72 -12.43 16.26
CA ALA A 37 -35.98 -11.01 16.10
C ALA A 37 -35.52 -10.25 17.37
N VAL A 38 -35.18 -8.96 17.24
CA VAL A 38 -35.61 -7.87 18.15
C VAL A 38 -34.99 -6.52 17.74
N VAL A 39 -35.89 -5.63 17.31
CA VAL A 39 -36.02 -4.19 17.61
C VAL A 39 -34.87 -3.22 17.26
N LEU A 40 -35.13 -2.44 16.20
CA LEU A 40 -34.58 -1.12 15.92
C LEU A 40 -35.24 -0.05 16.81
N PRO A 41 -34.52 1.04 17.14
CA PRO A 41 -35.14 2.35 17.20
C PRO A 41 -34.68 3.26 16.05
N GLU A 42 -35.69 3.83 15.39
CA GLU A 42 -35.58 5.00 14.52
C GLU A 42 -34.94 6.18 15.27
N ASN A 43 -34.02 6.89 14.62
CA ASN A 43 -33.85 8.31 14.90
C ASN A 43 -33.61 9.08 13.60
N SER A 44 -34.57 9.96 13.33
CA SER A 44 -34.68 10.83 12.19
C SER A 44 -34.28 12.25 12.62
N GLY A 45 -33.52 12.96 11.78
CA GLY A 45 -33.39 14.40 11.94
C GLY A 45 -32.12 14.99 11.36
N GLY A 46 -32.29 15.98 10.47
CA GLY A 46 -31.32 17.05 10.33
C GLY A 46 -30.83 17.33 8.92
N ALA A 47 -31.68 17.97 8.13
CA ALA A 47 -31.31 18.65 6.90
C ALA A 47 -30.23 19.72 7.14
N ARG A 48 -29.32 19.90 6.17
CA ARG A 48 -28.87 21.24 5.79
C ARG A 48 -28.27 21.27 4.39
N ALA A 49 -29.02 21.93 3.51
CA ALA A 49 -28.54 22.47 2.24
C ALA A 49 -27.52 23.58 2.51
N GLY A 50 -26.48 23.63 1.68
CA GLY A 50 -25.41 24.62 1.72
C GLY A 50 -24.76 24.70 0.35
N GLU A 51 -25.39 25.52 -0.49
CA GLU A 51 -24.97 25.97 -1.81
C GLU A 51 -23.84 27.00 -1.66
N GLU A 52 -22.70 26.81 -2.33
CA GLU A 52 -21.95 27.98 -2.84
C GLU A 52 -21.03 27.61 -4.02
N VAL A 53 -21.38 28.21 -5.15
CA VAL A 53 -20.62 28.30 -6.39
C VAL A 53 -19.53 29.35 -6.22
N ASN A 54 -18.28 29.05 -6.55
CA ASN A 54 -17.32 30.11 -6.87
C ASN A 54 -16.48 29.78 -8.09
N THR A 55 -16.86 30.45 -9.18
CA THR A 55 -16.17 30.51 -10.46
C THR A 55 -15.12 31.63 -10.39
N ARG A 56 -13.83 31.29 -10.49
CA ARG A 56 -12.80 32.27 -10.88
C ARG A 56 -12.01 31.81 -12.09
N LYS A 57 -12.42 32.43 -13.19
CA LYS A 57 -11.72 32.65 -14.45
C LYS A 57 -10.55 33.61 -14.16
N SER A 58 -9.32 33.29 -14.57
CA SER A 58 -8.32 34.32 -14.83
C SER A 58 -7.27 33.86 -15.83
N SER A 59 -6.79 34.84 -16.57
CA SER A 59 -6.19 34.84 -17.90
C SER A 59 -4.66 34.69 -17.93
N LEU A 60 -4.18 34.05 -19.01
CA LEU A 60 -2.99 34.29 -19.85
C LEU A 60 -2.18 35.58 -19.57
N PRO A 61 -0.83 35.59 -19.76
CA PRO A 61 -0.29 35.73 -21.13
C PRO A 61 0.98 34.94 -21.48
N ALA A 62 1.18 34.83 -22.78
CA ALA A 62 2.31 34.25 -23.49
C ALA A 62 3.59 35.08 -23.37
N THR A 63 4.76 34.42 -23.41
CA THR A 63 6.00 34.98 -23.97
C THR A 63 6.91 33.84 -24.42
N ALA A 64 7.12 33.74 -25.74
CA ALA A 64 8.32 33.15 -26.34
C ALA A 64 9.26 34.32 -26.70
N PRO A 65 10.59 34.14 -26.68
CA PRO A 65 11.26 33.83 -27.95
C PRO A 65 12.49 32.89 -27.84
N GLN A 66 12.87 32.39 -29.02
CA GLN A 66 14.06 31.61 -29.36
C GLN A 66 15.38 32.27 -28.92
N SER A 67 16.38 31.46 -28.54
CA SER A 67 17.78 31.81 -28.81
C SER A 67 18.70 30.58 -28.82
N LYS A 68 19.20 30.29 -30.03
CA LYS A 68 20.58 29.90 -30.41
C LYS A 68 21.32 28.83 -29.62
N GLN A 69 21.42 27.71 -30.32
CA GLN A 69 22.49 26.72 -30.27
C GLN A 69 23.85 27.38 -30.58
N GLU A 70 24.77 27.32 -29.62
CA GLU A 70 26.20 27.64 -29.81
C GLU A 70 27.02 26.45 -29.30
N SER A 71 27.51 25.65 -30.24
CA SER A 71 28.38 24.51 -29.99
C SER A 71 29.81 25.01 -29.77
N ASN A 72 30.29 24.88 -28.53
CA ASN A 72 31.67 25.19 -28.17
C ASN A 72 32.48 23.90 -27.99
N PRO A 73 33.48 23.60 -28.83
CA PRO A 73 34.36 22.44 -28.66
C PRO A 73 35.55 22.85 -27.77
N GLY A 74 35.45 22.53 -26.49
CA GLY A 74 36.50 22.80 -25.52
C GLY A 74 36.45 21.82 -24.36
N GLN A 75 36.96 20.60 -24.56
CA GLN A 75 37.21 19.62 -23.52
C GLN A 75 38.06 20.23 -22.40
N LYS A 76 37.44 20.52 -21.27
CA LYS A 76 38.07 20.45 -19.94
C LYS A 76 37.38 19.31 -19.20
N GLN A 77 38.16 18.30 -18.85
CA GLN A 77 37.70 17.13 -18.12
C GLN A 77 36.95 17.58 -16.86
N LYS A 78 35.66 17.25 -16.84
CA LYS A 78 34.75 17.51 -15.72
C LYS A 78 35.20 16.65 -14.54
N PRO A 79 35.34 17.21 -13.33
CA PRO A 79 35.78 16.46 -12.17
C PRO A 79 34.84 15.28 -11.91
N SER A 80 35.47 14.13 -11.72
CA SER A 80 34.92 12.81 -11.42
C SER A 80 33.66 12.88 -10.58
N ASP A 81 32.57 12.35 -11.13
CA ASP A 81 31.29 12.12 -10.47
C ASP A 81 31.53 11.54 -9.07
N SER A 82 31.21 12.35 -8.05
CA SER A 82 30.94 11.84 -6.72
C SER A 82 29.62 11.07 -6.80
N GLN A 83 29.68 9.82 -7.27
CA GLN A 83 28.54 8.92 -7.21
C GLN A 83 28.18 8.76 -5.74
N VAL A 84 27.03 9.34 -5.36
CA VAL A 84 26.41 9.08 -4.07
C VAL A 84 26.33 7.56 -3.91
N PRO A 85 26.80 6.98 -2.80
CA PRO A 85 26.71 5.55 -2.57
C PRO A 85 25.25 5.11 -2.74
N VAL A 86 24.96 4.39 -3.82
CA VAL A 86 23.64 3.82 -4.05
C VAL A 86 23.50 2.68 -3.04
N VAL A 87 22.67 2.88 -2.01
CA VAL A 87 22.31 1.82 -1.08
C VAL A 87 21.63 0.71 -1.90
N ARG A 88 22.28 -0.44 -2.01
CA ARG A 88 21.77 -1.57 -2.80
C ARG A 88 20.93 -2.45 -1.89
N ARG A 89 19.69 -2.71 -2.29
CA ARG A 89 18.83 -3.67 -1.57
C ARG A 89 19.33 -5.11 -1.78
N PRO A 90 19.15 -6.00 -0.80
CA PRO A 90 19.48 -7.42 -0.95
C PRO A 90 18.62 -8.10 -2.03
N ALA A 91 19.21 -9.03 -2.78
CA ALA A 91 18.51 -9.80 -3.80
C ALA A 91 17.79 -11.05 -3.24
N GLU A 92 18.04 -11.39 -1.97
CA GLU A 92 17.50 -12.59 -1.34
C GLU A 92 16.08 -12.34 -0.82
N ALA A 93 15.12 -13.20 -1.19
CA ALA A 93 13.72 -13.03 -0.77
C ALA A 93 13.54 -13.03 0.75
N GLY A 94 14.27 -13.89 1.47
CA GLY A 94 14.21 -13.99 2.93
C GLY A 94 14.59 -12.69 3.66
N PHE A 95 15.30 -11.77 3.01
CA PHE A 95 15.55 -10.45 3.59
C PHE A 95 14.26 -9.65 3.84
N TYR A 96 13.24 -9.84 3.00
CA TYR A 96 11.99 -9.07 3.01
C TYR A 96 10.92 -9.66 3.92
N GLU A 97 11.11 -10.89 4.40
CA GLU A 97 10.13 -11.66 5.15
C GLU A 97 10.40 -11.58 6.66
N ARG A 98 9.36 -11.38 7.46
CA ARG A 98 9.43 -11.45 8.93
C ARG A 98 8.25 -12.23 9.46
N GLN A 99 8.45 -12.91 10.58
CA GLN A 99 7.43 -13.72 11.22
C GLN A 99 7.43 -13.46 12.72
N ASP A 100 6.26 -13.51 13.33
CA ASP A 100 6.08 -13.46 14.78
C ASP A 100 4.87 -14.31 15.19
N SER A 101 4.95 -14.99 16.34
CA SER A 101 3.85 -15.80 16.86
C SER A 101 3.73 -15.64 18.37
N GLN A 102 2.68 -14.94 18.79
CA GLN A 102 2.40 -14.56 20.18
C GLN A 102 0.89 -14.43 20.37
N GLY A 103 0.39 -14.55 21.60
CA GLY A 103 -1.04 -14.34 21.90
C GLY A 103 -2.00 -15.12 20.99
N GLU A 104 -1.70 -16.38 20.67
CA GLU A 104 -2.50 -17.26 19.79
C GLU A 104 -2.66 -16.79 18.33
N VAL A 105 -1.88 -15.79 17.91
CA VAL A 105 -1.87 -15.29 16.53
C VAL A 105 -0.44 -15.35 15.97
N ALA A 106 -0.28 -16.08 14.87
CA ALA A 106 0.89 -16.03 14.02
C ALA A 106 0.71 -14.93 12.96
N VAL A 107 1.79 -14.21 12.65
CA VAL A 107 1.81 -13.12 11.67
C VAL A 107 3.03 -13.30 10.78
N ASP A 108 2.80 -13.40 9.48
CA ASP A 108 3.81 -13.33 8.44
C ASP A 108 3.72 -11.94 7.78
N VAL A 109 4.85 -11.25 7.66
CA VAL A 109 4.94 -9.92 7.07
C VAL A 109 5.97 -9.93 5.95
N ILE A 110 5.54 -9.50 4.77
CA ILE A 110 6.39 -9.40 3.58
C ILE A 110 6.44 -7.94 3.16
N TRP A 111 7.65 -7.35 3.14
CA TRP A 111 7.87 -6.06 2.50
C TRP A 111 7.93 -6.24 0.99
N LEU A 112 6.88 -5.81 0.29
CA LEU A 112 6.79 -5.92 -1.16
C LEU A 112 7.66 -4.85 -1.81
N THR A 113 8.67 -5.30 -2.55
CA THR A 113 9.58 -4.45 -3.34
C THR A 113 9.75 -5.02 -4.75
N PRO A 114 10.19 -4.20 -5.71
CA PRO A 114 10.59 -4.70 -7.02
C PRO A 114 11.60 -5.85 -6.95
N GLU A 115 12.58 -5.75 -6.05
CA GLU A 115 13.63 -6.75 -5.86
C GLU A 115 13.07 -8.05 -5.27
N TYR A 116 12.15 -7.96 -4.30
CA TYR A 116 11.47 -9.14 -3.75
C TYR A 116 10.68 -9.88 -4.84
N LEU A 117 9.88 -9.16 -5.63
CA LEU A 117 9.09 -9.78 -6.70
C LEU A 117 9.98 -10.43 -7.76
N GLN A 118 11.07 -9.77 -8.15
CA GLN A 118 12.06 -10.33 -9.06
C GLN A 118 12.74 -11.58 -8.49
N ALA A 119 13.11 -11.57 -7.20
CA ALA A 119 13.70 -12.73 -6.52
C ALA A 119 12.76 -13.94 -6.48
N ARG A 120 11.43 -13.70 -6.47
CA ARG A 120 10.40 -14.73 -6.57
C ARG A 120 10.06 -15.12 -8.02
N GLY A 121 10.74 -14.56 -9.01
CA GLY A 121 10.48 -14.81 -10.43
C GLY A 121 9.17 -14.20 -10.93
N LEU A 122 8.59 -13.26 -10.18
CA LEU A 122 7.35 -12.58 -10.54
C LEU A 122 7.64 -11.37 -11.42
N LYS A 123 6.84 -11.20 -12.47
CA LYS A 123 6.88 -10.02 -13.33
C LYS A 123 5.89 -8.99 -12.79
N MET A 124 6.33 -7.74 -12.71
CA MET A 124 5.47 -6.62 -12.34
C MET A 124 4.79 -6.02 -13.57
N THR A 125 3.56 -5.56 -13.39
CA THR A 125 2.95 -4.62 -14.34
C THR A 125 3.48 -3.20 -14.09
N PRO A 126 3.40 -2.29 -15.08
CA PRO A 126 3.78 -0.89 -14.88
C PRO A 126 3.04 -0.21 -13.74
N GLU A 127 1.78 -0.57 -13.50
CA GLU A 127 0.96 -0.03 -12.41
C GLU A 127 1.48 -0.48 -11.03
N GLN A 128 1.94 -1.73 -10.92
CA GLN A 128 2.56 -2.25 -9.69
C GLN A 128 3.90 -1.58 -9.43
N GLU A 129 4.72 -1.40 -10.46
CA GLU A 129 6.00 -0.69 -10.33
C GLU A 129 5.78 0.76 -9.87
N GLN A 130 4.78 1.44 -10.45
CA GLN A 130 4.38 2.78 -10.03
C GLN A 130 3.91 2.78 -8.57
N ASP A 131 3.06 1.84 -8.14
CA ASP A 131 2.58 1.74 -6.75
C ASP A 131 3.74 1.53 -5.77
N LEU A 132 4.62 0.57 -6.05
CA LEU A 132 5.79 0.25 -5.22
C LEU A 132 6.86 1.36 -5.22
N SER A 133 6.85 2.25 -6.22
CA SER A 133 7.71 3.44 -6.24
C SER A 133 7.15 4.58 -5.38
N ALA A 134 5.82 4.70 -5.30
CA ALA A 134 5.13 5.74 -4.58
C ALA A 134 4.85 5.37 -3.11
N ASN A 135 4.79 4.07 -2.81
CA ASN A 135 4.37 3.53 -1.53
C ASN A 135 5.35 2.47 -1.00
N LEU A 136 5.48 2.40 0.32
CA LEU A 136 6.01 1.25 1.04
C LEU A 136 4.86 0.30 1.33
N VAL A 137 4.87 -0.87 0.70
CA VAL A 137 3.76 -1.83 0.73
C VAL A 137 4.17 -3.07 1.50
N PHE A 138 3.32 -3.51 2.41
CA PHE A 138 3.52 -4.74 3.18
C PHE A 138 2.31 -5.65 3.00
N ASN A 139 2.56 -6.92 2.71
CA ASN A 139 1.55 -7.97 2.80
C ASN A 139 1.65 -8.61 4.18
N LEU A 140 0.51 -8.76 4.84
CA LEU A 140 0.38 -9.39 6.14
C LEU A 140 -0.58 -10.57 6.01
N ALA A 141 -0.09 -11.76 6.32
CA ALA A 141 -0.90 -12.96 6.46
C ALA A 141 -0.94 -13.34 7.94
N LEU A 142 -2.13 -13.50 8.49
CA LEU A 142 -2.32 -13.87 9.89
C LEU A 142 -2.91 -15.27 9.98
N THR A 143 -2.67 -15.93 11.09
CA THR A 143 -3.34 -17.19 11.43
C THR A 143 -3.65 -17.22 12.91
N THR A 144 -4.86 -17.61 13.27
CA THR A 144 -5.27 -17.84 14.64
C THR A 144 -6.06 -19.14 14.79
N HIS A 145 -5.99 -19.72 15.99
CA HIS A 145 -6.77 -20.88 16.37
C HIS A 145 -8.02 -20.52 17.20
N SER A 146 -8.23 -19.23 17.49
CA SER A 146 -9.33 -18.75 18.30
C SER A 146 -9.78 -17.35 17.86
N GLY A 147 -11.05 -17.01 18.10
CA GLY A 147 -11.59 -15.68 17.79
C GLY A 147 -11.78 -15.41 16.29
N ASP A 148 -12.07 -14.14 15.98
CA ASP A 148 -12.26 -13.64 14.62
C ASP A 148 -11.42 -12.36 14.46
N LEU A 149 -10.47 -12.39 13.55
CA LEU A 149 -9.55 -11.27 13.32
C LEU A 149 -10.12 -10.20 12.38
N ARG A 150 -11.33 -10.37 11.84
CA ARG A 150 -11.96 -9.38 10.94
C ARG A 150 -12.43 -8.13 11.66
N ASP A 151 -12.70 -8.23 12.95
CA ASP A 151 -13.14 -7.12 13.80
C ASP A 151 -11.96 -6.26 14.29
N PHE A 152 -10.71 -6.68 14.00
CA PHE A 152 -9.52 -5.93 14.35
C PHE A 152 -9.27 -4.78 13.37
N ASP A 153 -9.13 -3.54 13.86
CA ASP A 153 -8.83 -2.38 13.03
C ASP A 153 -7.34 -2.33 12.66
N PHE A 154 -6.98 -3.01 11.58
CA PHE A 154 -5.62 -3.03 11.06
C PHE A 154 -5.10 -1.65 10.63
N ALA A 155 -5.97 -0.77 10.10
CA ALA A 155 -5.55 0.55 9.64
C ALA A 155 -5.15 1.45 10.82
N GLU A 156 -5.88 1.35 11.93
CA GLU A 156 -5.55 2.06 13.15
C GLU A 156 -4.38 1.41 13.90
N ALA A 157 -4.32 0.08 13.97
CA ALA A 157 -3.34 -0.61 14.81
C ALA A 157 -1.91 -0.64 14.23
N ILE A 158 -1.78 -0.63 12.90
CA ILE A 158 -0.47 -0.76 12.24
C ILE A 158 0.17 0.62 12.04
N ARG A 159 1.46 0.72 12.39
CA ARG A 159 2.29 1.91 12.18
C ARG A 159 3.61 1.55 11.52
N LEU A 160 4.16 2.48 10.76
CA LEU A 160 5.47 2.33 10.13
C LEU A 160 6.37 3.48 10.55
N LYS A 161 7.61 3.14 10.92
CA LYS A 161 8.72 4.08 11.01
C LYS A 161 9.73 3.82 9.89
N VAL A 162 10.15 4.89 9.23
CA VAL A 162 11.20 4.90 8.21
C VAL A 162 12.32 5.80 8.68
N ASN A 163 13.54 5.27 8.83
CA ASN A 163 14.69 6.01 9.35
C ASN A 163 14.36 6.70 10.70
N GLY A 164 13.66 5.97 11.58
CA GLY A 164 13.22 6.43 12.90
C GLY A 164 12.04 7.41 12.88
N ARG A 165 11.56 7.87 11.72
CA ARG A 165 10.44 8.81 11.57
C ARG A 165 9.14 8.10 11.25
N ASP A 166 8.05 8.57 11.84
CA ASP A 166 6.71 8.05 11.53
C ASP A 166 6.33 8.32 10.06
N ALA A 167 5.81 7.31 9.36
CA ALA A 167 5.41 7.39 7.96
C ALA A 167 3.98 7.92 7.75
N GLY A 168 3.26 8.23 8.83
CA GLY A 168 1.85 8.59 8.81
C GLY A 168 0.90 7.39 8.82
N PRO A 169 -0.41 7.62 8.64
CA PRO A 169 -1.40 6.55 8.60
C PRO A 169 -1.22 5.70 7.34
N GLY A 170 -1.34 4.37 7.51
CA GLY A 170 -1.38 3.43 6.40
C GLY A 170 -2.80 3.22 5.88
N SER A 171 -2.92 2.81 4.62
CA SER A 171 -4.19 2.31 4.06
C SER A 171 -4.20 0.79 4.03
N TRP A 172 -5.15 0.19 4.75
CA TRP A 172 -5.35 -1.26 4.80
C TRP A 172 -6.37 -1.72 3.76
N GLU A 173 -6.07 -2.83 3.09
CA GLU A 173 -6.94 -3.49 2.16
C GLU A 173 -6.88 -5.01 2.36
N PHE A 174 -8.03 -5.64 2.58
CA PHE A 174 -8.10 -7.10 2.67
C PHE A 174 -7.87 -7.75 1.31
N VAL A 175 -6.98 -8.73 1.28
CA VAL A 175 -6.79 -9.69 0.19
C VAL A 175 -7.65 -10.94 0.45
N ASN A 176 -7.64 -11.42 1.69
CA ASN A 176 -8.49 -12.49 2.18
C ASN A 176 -9.23 -12.04 3.45
N ARG A 177 -10.55 -12.24 3.48
CA ARG A 177 -11.43 -11.86 4.60
C ARG A 177 -11.87 -13.07 5.43
N ASP A 178 -11.02 -14.09 5.52
CA ASP A 178 -11.26 -15.21 6.44
C ASP A 178 -11.01 -14.76 7.89
N GLY A 179 -11.85 -15.22 8.82
CA GLY A 179 -11.74 -14.82 10.24
C GLY A 179 -10.54 -15.43 10.96
N HIS A 180 -10.10 -16.62 10.54
CA HIS A 180 -8.99 -17.36 11.16
C HIS A 180 -7.67 -17.14 10.41
N HIS A 181 -7.74 -16.83 9.13
CA HIS A 181 -6.60 -16.62 8.24
C HIS A 181 -6.74 -15.35 7.39
N PRO A 182 -6.98 -14.15 7.99
CA PRO A 182 -7.08 -12.95 7.19
C PRO A 182 -5.73 -12.62 6.57
N GLU A 183 -5.80 -12.05 5.37
CA GLU A 183 -4.64 -11.56 4.64
C GLU A 183 -4.97 -10.17 4.12
N GLY A 184 -4.01 -9.26 4.17
CA GLY A 184 -4.19 -7.93 3.61
C GLY A 184 -2.91 -7.24 3.26
N MET A 185 -3.06 -6.12 2.56
CA MET A 185 -1.97 -5.22 2.21
C MET A 185 -2.13 -3.92 2.98
N ILE A 186 -1.04 -3.43 3.56
CA ILE A 186 -0.96 -2.07 4.06
C ILE A 186 0.01 -1.24 3.24
N ARG A 187 -0.39 0.00 2.91
CA ARG A 187 0.41 0.94 2.14
C ARG A 187 0.68 2.21 2.93
N PHE A 188 1.94 2.63 2.92
CA PHE A 188 2.38 3.91 3.47
C PHE A 188 3.01 4.72 2.34
N MET A 189 2.79 6.03 2.31
CA MET A 189 3.48 6.87 1.33
C MET A 189 4.99 6.80 1.54
N ALA A 190 5.75 6.60 0.46
CA ALA A 190 7.21 6.58 0.54
C ALA A 190 7.75 7.99 0.87
N PRO A 191 8.79 8.12 1.71
CA PRO A 191 9.42 9.41 1.94
C PRO A 191 10.12 9.88 0.66
N GLY A 192 9.63 10.96 0.05
CA GLY A 192 9.96 11.32 -1.34
C GLY A 192 11.45 11.54 -1.64
N ASN A 193 12.25 11.98 -0.67
CA ASN A 193 13.63 12.42 -0.93
C ASN A 193 14.71 11.58 -0.24
N GLU A 194 14.34 10.65 0.64
CA GLU A 194 15.31 9.92 1.47
C GLU A 194 15.10 8.41 1.29
N PRO A 195 16.09 7.66 0.79
CA PRO A 195 15.95 6.21 0.69
C PRO A 195 15.83 5.58 2.09
N PRO A 196 14.98 4.56 2.27
CA PRO A 196 14.89 3.84 3.53
C PRO A 196 16.20 3.10 3.81
N ARG A 197 16.74 3.31 5.01
CA ARG A 197 17.90 2.60 5.59
C ARG A 197 17.46 1.66 6.70
N GLU A 198 16.41 2.03 7.40
CA GLU A 198 15.74 1.19 8.37
C GLU A 198 14.23 1.33 8.24
N LEU A 199 13.53 0.21 8.44
CA LEU A 199 12.08 0.14 8.52
C LEU A 199 11.71 -0.57 9.82
N THR A 200 10.73 -0.03 10.53
CA THR A 200 10.10 -0.71 11.66
C THR A 200 8.59 -0.66 11.47
N LEU A 201 7.99 -1.80 11.13
CA LEU A 201 6.54 -1.98 11.13
C LEU A 201 6.12 -2.45 12.52
N SER A 202 5.13 -1.80 13.13
CA SER A 202 4.59 -2.20 14.42
C SER A 202 3.10 -2.48 14.34
N ILE A 203 2.65 -3.54 15.01
CA ILE A 203 1.23 -3.87 15.18
C ILE A 203 0.89 -3.77 16.67
N ASN A 204 -0.04 -2.87 17.01
CA ASN A 204 -0.42 -2.62 18.40
C ASN A 204 -1.64 -3.45 18.81
N ASN A 205 -1.64 -3.94 20.05
CA ASN A 205 -2.80 -4.60 20.69
C ASN A 205 -3.40 -5.79 19.92
N LEU A 206 -2.59 -6.52 19.14
CA LEU A 206 -3.05 -7.70 18.41
C LEU A 206 -3.13 -8.91 19.34
N SER A 207 -4.36 -9.34 19.65
CA SER A 207 -4.66 -10.50 20.51
C SER A 207 -3.98 -10.41 21.89
N GLY A 208 -4.15 -9.26 22.55
CA GLY A 208 -3.61 -8.99 23.88
C GLY A 208 -2.10 -8.73 23.95
N VAL A 209 -1.37 -8.83 22.83
CA VAL A 209 0.04 -8.45 22.75
C VAL A 209 0.14 -6.93 22.57
N PRO A 210 0.78 -6.18 23.50
CA PRO A 210 0.79 -4.72 23.44
C PRO A 210 1.39 -4.17 22.14
N VAL A 211 2.53 -4.73 21.70
CA VAL A 211 3.19 -4.35 20.45
C VAL A 211 3.97 -5.53 19.87
N ARG A 212 3.91 -5.69 18.55
CA ARG A 212 4.80 -6.56 17.77
C ARG A 212 5.60 -5.68 16.81
N GLU A 213 6.90 -5.91 16.69
CA GLU A 213 7.79 -5.12 15.82
C GLU A 213 8.50 -5.99 14.79
N PHE A 214 8.47 -5.56 13.53
CA PHE A 214 9.15 -6.18 12.40
C PHE A 214 10.15 -5.18 11.82
N LYS A 215 11.43 -5.57 11.76
CA LYS A 215 12.55 -4.65 11.46
C LYS A 215 13.37 -5.06 10.25
N TRP A 216 13.69 -4.10 9.39
CA TRP A 216 14.60 -4.26 8.24
C TRP A 216 15.71 -3.21 8.34
N GLN A 217 16.96 -3.65 8.09
CA GLN A 217 18.14 -2.78 8.02
C GLN A 217 18.79 -2.99 6.64
N LEU A 218 18.98 -1.90 5.90
CA LEU A 218 19.50 -1.87 4.52
C LEU A 218 20.96 -1.41 4.45
#